data_AF-A0AAW2Y5Y7-F1
#
_entry.id   AF-A0AAW2Y5Y7-F1
#
_cell.length_a   1.000
_cell.length_b   1.000
_cell.length_c   1.000
_cell.angle_alpha   90.00
_cell.angle_beta   90.00
_cell.angle_gamma   90.00
#
_symmetry.space_group_name_H-M   'P 1'
#
loop_
_entity.id
_entity.type
_entity.pdbx_description
1 polymer ?
#
loop_
_entity_poly.entity_id
_entity_poly.type
_entity_poly.pdbx_seq_one_letter_code
_entity_poly.pdbx_strand_id
1 'polypeptide(L)'
;MGLKRPIRKSTSGYAFLLGGAAITWCSKKQPCIFLSTMKAEYVACISAVQEAIGLRRFLKSLRISMHINDVVVIYCDNTTTIAYAKDPKYHGRTKHIDTRYHFIRDSIAQGEVILRHIPTNDMIADPFTKPLRRDAFHRHMSSMGLRRI
;
A
#
# COMPACT_ATOMS: atom_id res chain seq x y z
N MET A 1 -30.54 -24.32 11.67
CA MET A 1 -29.66 -24.09 10.50
C MET A 1 -29.07 -22.69 10.65
N GLY A 2 -27.87 -22.56 11.22
CA GLY A 2 -27.30 -21.24 11.56
C GLY A 2 -26.85 -20.48 10.32
N LEU A 3 -27.30 -19.24 10.14
CA LEU A 3 -26.78 -18.35 9.11
C LEU A 3 -25.26 -18.20 9.30
N LYS A 4 -24.46 -18.80 8.42
CA LYS A 4 -23.05 -18.41 8.26
C LYS A 4 -23.05 -16.95 7.81
N ARG A 5 -22.76 -16.03 8.73
CA ARG A 5 -22.45 -14.64 8.36
C ARG A 5 -21.32 -14.67 7.32
N PRO A 6 -21.49 -14.06 6.13
CA PRO A 6 -20.43 -14.05 5.14
C PRO A 6 -19.23 -13.28 5.71
N ILE A 7 -18.12 -13.98 5.93
CA ILE A 7 -16.91 -13.35 6.44
C ILE A 7 -16.34 -12.46 5.33
N ARG A 8 -16.35 -11.15 5.57
CA ARG A 8 -15.93 -10.14 4.59
C ARG A 8 -14.41 -10.18 4.45
N LYS A 9 -13.93 -10.30 3.20
CA LYS A 9 -12.50 -10.08 2.90
C LYS A 9 -12.21 -8.58 2.84
N SER A 10 -11.06 -8.19 3.37
CA SER A 10 -10.56 -6.81 3.24
C SER A 10 -10.17 -6.49 1.79
N THR A 11 -10.07 -5.21 1.48
CA THR A 11 -9.63 -4.71 0.18
C THR A 11 -8.28 -4.01 0.36
N SER A 12 -7.28 -4.42 -0.41
CA SER A 12 -6.01 -3.67 -0.53
C SER A 12 -6.19 -2.53 -1.52
N GLY A 13 -5.56 -1.39 -1.24
CA GLY A 13 -5.48 -0.29 -2.18
C GLY A 13 -4.17 0.46 -2.06
N TYR A 14 -3.75 1.08 -3.16
CA TYR A 14 -2.60 1.98 -3.24
C TYR A 14 -2.81 3.00 -4.35
N ALA A 15 -2.07 4.10 -4.29
CA ALA A 15 -1.94 5.06 -5.37
C ALA A 15 -0.53 5.67 -5.34
N PHE A 16 0.07 5.83 -6.52
CA PHE A 16 1.35 6.48 -6.73
C PHE A 16 1.16 7.73 -7.58
N LEU A 17 1.81 8.80 -7.17
CA LEU A 17 1.69 10.10 -7.81
C LEU A 17 3.03 10.49 -8.44
N LEU A 18 2.95 11.13 -9.60
CA LEU A 18 4.08 11.76 -10.27
C LEU A 18 3.60 13.10 -10.84
N GLY A 19 4.34 14.18 -10.58
CA GLY A 19 3.94 15.51 -11.05
C GLY A 19 2.61 16.03 -10.47
N GLY A 20 2.19 15.54 -9.30
CA GLY A 20 0.93 15.94 -8.65
C GLY A 20 -0.32 15.22 -9.16
N ALA A 21 -0.17 14.19 -10.01
CA ALA A 21 -1.29 13.37 -10.49
C ALA A 21 -1.01 11.89 -10.24
N ALA A 22 -2.07 11.10 -10.04
CA ALA A 22 -1.96 9.65 -9.91
C ALA A 22 -1.56 9.01 -11.25
N ILE A 23 -0.52 8.18 -11.23
CA ILE A 23 0.01 7.47 -12.41
C ILE A 23 -0.25 5.96 -12.37
N THR A 24 -0.41 5.39 -11.18
CA THR A 24 -0.85 4.01 -10.98
C THR A 24 -1.61 3.91 -9.66
N TRP A 25 -2.64 3.08 -9.64
CA TRP A 25 -3.49 2.85 -8.47
C TRP A 25 -4.10 1.44 -8.53
N CYS A 26 -4.58 0.97 -7.38
CA CYS A 26 -5.25 -0.33 -7.30
C CYS A 26 -6.34 -0.31 -6.23
N SER A 27 -7.41 -1.06 -6.49
CA SER A 27 -8.38 -1.51 -5.50
C SER A 27 -8.62 -3.00 -5.73
N LYS A 28 -8.17 -3.85 -4.81
CA LYS A 28 -8.22 -5.30 -4.99
C LYS A 28 -8.63 -6.01 -3.71
N LYS A 29 -9.68 -6.84 -3.82
CA LYS A 29 -10.11 -7.71 -2.72
C LYS A 29 -9.01 -8.71 -2.39
N GLN A 30 -8.67 -8.82 -1.12
CA GLN A 30 -7.61 -9.72 -0.67
C GLN A 30 -8.01 -11.19 -0.87
N PRO A 31 -7.08 -12.08 -1.25
CA PRO A 31 -7.40 -13.48 -1.52
C PRO A 31 -7.79 -14.23 -0.24
N CYS A 32 -7.17 -13.87 0.88
CA CYS A 32 -7.38 -14.48 2.20
C CYS A 32 -8.22 -13.58 3.11
N ILE A 33 -8.84 -14.19 4.12
CA ILE A 33 -9.45 -13.47 5.24
C ILE A 33 -8.37 -13.34 6.32
N PHE A 34 -8.17 -12.11 6.82
CA PHE A 34 -7.26 -11.84 7.93
C PHE A 34 -8.05 -11.59 9.21
N LEU A 35 -7.59 -12.17 10.31
CA LEU A 35 -8.21 -11.99 11.63
C LEU A 35 -7.79 -10.68 12.31
N SER A 36 -6.80 -9.97 11.78
CA SER A 36 -6.38 -8.67 12.29
C SER A 36 -6.22 -7.65 11.17
N THR A 37 -6.60 -6.40 11.48
CA THR A 37 -6.43 -5.25 10.58
C THR A 37 -4.97 -5.06 10.20
N MET A 38 -4.05 -5.20 11.17
CA MET A 38 -2.60 -5.14 10.92
C MET A 38 -2.15 -6.08 9.79
N LYS A 39 -2.62 -7.34 9.77
CA LYS A 39 -2.23 -8.28 8.71
C LYS A 39 -2.83 -7.92 7.35
N ALA A 40 -4.05 -7.41 7.33
CA ALA A 40 -4.68 -6.94 6.10
C ALA A 40 -3.93 -5.71 5.55
N GLU A 41 -3.62 -4.73 6.39
CA GLU A 41 -2.84 -3.54 6.02
C GLU A 41 -1.43 -3.91 5.57
N TYR A 42 -0.80 -4.89 6.22
CA TYR A 42 0.52 -5.37 5.81
C TYR A 42 0.50 -5.98 4.40
N VAL A 43 -0.55 -6.73 4.05
CA VAL A 43 -0.73 -7.26 2.69
C VAL A 43 -0.95 -6.14 1.68
N ALA A 44 -1.68 -5.08 2.03
CA ALA A 44 -1.82 -3.90 1.18
C ALA A 44 -0.46 -3.19 0.99
N CYS A 45 0.31 -3.03 2.07
CA CYS A 45 1.65 -2.44 2.03
C CYS A 45 2.62 -3.25 1.16
N ILE A 46 2.60 -4.58 1.21
CA ILE A 46 3.38 -5.44 0.32
C ILE A 46 3.03 -5.16 -1.15
N SER A 47 1.74 -5.06 -1.49
CA SER A 47 1.32 -4.76 -2.86
C SER A 47 1.80 -3.39 -3.32
N ALA A 48 1.75 -2.37 -2.44
CA ALA A 48 2.30 -1.05 -2.74
C ALA A 48 3.82 -1.11 -2.98
N VAL A 49 4.58 -1.82 -2.15
CA VAL A 49 6.05 -1.95 -2.31
C VAL A 49 6.42 -2.67 -3.61
N GLN A 50 5.67 -3.71 -3.98
CA GLN A 50 5.86 -4.40 -5.27
C GLN A 50 5.63 -3.46 -6.46
N GLU A 51 4.55 -2.68 -6.43
CA GLU A 51 4.26 -1.68 -7.46
C GLU A 51 5.35 -0.61 -7.50
N ALA A 52 5.79 -0.09 -6.35
CA ALA A 52 6.81 0.93 -6.26
C ALA A 52 8.14 0.52 -6.93
N ILE A 53 8.58 -0.71 -6.65
CA ILE A 53 9.80 -1.27 -7.24
C ILE A 53 9.61 -1.51 -8.74
N GLY A 54 8.45 -2.02 -9.15
CA GLY A 54 8.10 -2.18 -10.56
C GLY A 54 8.09 -0.85 -11.32
N LEU A 55 7.43 0.15 -10.76
CA LEU A 55 7.33 1.50 -11.30
C LEU A 55 8.71 2.16 -11.42
N ARG A 56 9.56 2.03 -10.39
CA ARG A 56 10.94 2.51 -10.44
C ARG A 56 11.73 1.88 -11.59
N ARG A 57 11.62 0.56 -11.78
CA ARG A 57 12.28 -0.16 -12.89
C ARG A 57 11.74 0.30 -14.25
N PHE A 58 10.44 0.51 -14.36
CA PHE A 58 9.78 1.00 -15.57
C PHE A 58 10.20 2.43 -15.93
N LEU A 59 10.20 3.37 -14.97
CA LEU A 59 10.65 4.73 -15.21
C LEU A 59 12.14 4.77 -15.60
N LYS A 60 12.96 3.88 -15.03
CA LYS A 60 14.36 3.71 -15.40
C LYS A 60 14.55 3.22 -16.82
N SER A 61 13.74 2.27 -17.30
CA SER A 61 13.82 1.83 -18.69
C SER A 61 13.41 2.92 -19.69
N LEU A 62 12.49 3.82 -19.29
CA LEU A 62 12.08 4.98 -20.07
C LEU A 62 13.07 6.16 -20.02
N ARG A 63 14.18 6.05 -19.26
CA ARG A 63 15.15 7.13 -19.03
C ARG A 63 14.53 8.42 -18.46
N ILE A 64 13.42 8.30 -17.72
CA ILE A 64 12.79 9.42 -17.01
C ILE A 64 13.60 9.67 -15.74
N SER A 65 14.64 10.51 -15.85
CA SER A 65 15.77 10.58 -14.91
C SER A 65 15.52 11.27 -13.57
N MET A 66 14.33 11.82 -13.32
CA MET A 66 14.08 12.55 -12.07
C MET A 66 14.06 11.57 -10.89
N HIS A 67 15.06 11.68 -10.01
CA HIS A 67 15.10 11.04 -8.69
C HIS A 67 14.99 9.50 -8.67
N ILE A 68 15.30 8.80 -9.76
CA ILE A 68 15.23 7.32 -9.85
C ILE A 68 16.11 6.60 -8.81
N ASN A 69 17.20 7.22 -8.39
CA ASN A 69 18.11 6.64 -7.42
C ASN A 69 17.67 6.88 -5.96
N ASP A 70 16.69 7.75 -5.75
CA ASP A 70 16.21 8.09 -4.43
C ASP A 70 15.39 6.93 -3.85
N VAL A 71 15.42 6.84 -2.54
CA VAL A 71 14.63 5.87 -1.77
C VAL A 71 13.15 6.14 -2.01
N VAL A 72 12.37 5.12 -2.37
CA VAL A 72 10.93 5.28 -2.56
C VAL A 72 10.23 5.35 -1.21
N VAL A 73 9.55 6.46 -0.92
CA VAL A 73 8.77 6.63 0.30
C VAL A 73 7.38 6.04 0.11
N ILE A 74 7.03 5.03 0.91
CA ILE A 74 5.68 4.47 0.98
C ILE A 74 5.02 4.96 2.25
N TYR A 75 3.89 5.64 2.08
CA TYR A 75 3.08 6.11 3.19
C TYR A 75 2.07 5.04 3.64
N CYS A 76 1.94 4.87 4.94
CA CYS A 76 0.98 3.98 5.58
C CYS A 76 0.44 4.64 6.85
N ASP A 77 -0.86 4.56 7.10
CA ASP A 77 -1.49 5.15 8.28
C ASP A 77 -1.53 4.20 9.49
N ASN A 78 -1.19 2.94 9.29
CA ASN A 78 -1.14 1.94 10.35
C ASN A 78 0.29 1.79 10.92
N THR A 79 0.55 2.42 12.06
CA THR A 79 1.83 2.35 12.77
C THR A 79 2.21 0.93 13.19
N THR A 80 1.24 0.07 13.55
CA THR A 80 1.51 -1.33 13.91
C THR A 80 2.02 -2.12 12.71
N THR A 81 1.47 -1.85 11.52
CA THR A 81 1.95 -2.43 10.26
C THR A 81 3.37 -1.98 9.94
N ILE A 82 3.68 -0.69 10.13
CA ILE A 82 5.03 -0.16 9.91
C ILE A 82 6.04 -0.80 10.87
N ALA A 83 5.70 -0.92 12.16
CA ALA A 83 6.54 -1.57 13.15
C ALA A 83 6.77 -3.05 12.79
N TYR A 84 5.70 -3.75 12.42
CA TYR A 84 5.76 -5.17 12.01
C TYR A 84 6.64 -5.39 10.76
N ALA A 85 6.60 -4.47 9.80
CA ALA A 85 7.43 -4.49 8.60
C ALA A 85 8.92 -4.33 8.91
N LYS A 86 9.25 -3.53 9.93
CA LYS A 86 10.64 -3.21 10.30
C LYS A 86 11.25 -4.23 11.28
N ASP A 87 10.42 -5.00 11.98
CA ASP A 87 10.91 -5.94 13.00
C ASP A 87 11.35 -7.28 12.37
N PRO A 88 12.64 -7.65 12.45
CA PRO A 88 13.15 -8.92 11.91
C PRO A 88 12.70 -10.15 12.71
N LYS A 89 12.20 -10.00 13.95
CA LYS A 89 11.85 -11.12 14.84
C LYS A 89 10.50 -11.75 14.53
N TYR A 90 9.58 -11.02 13.89
CA TYR A 90 8.27 -11.56 13.56
C TYR A 90 8.35 -12.54 12.37
N HIS A 91 8.44 -13.84 12.65
CA HIS A 91 8.32 -14.92 11.67
C HIS A 91 6.88 -15.46 11.67
N GLY A 92 6.17 -15.34 10.55
CA GLY A 92 4.83 -15.90 10.39
C GLY A 92 4.90 -17.33 9.83
N ARG A 93 4.31 -18.31 10.52
CA ARG A 93 4.33 -19.76 10.17
C ARG A 93 3.57 -20.15 8.88
N THR A 94 3.64 -19.40 7.79
CA THR A 94 2.91 -19.74 6.55
C THR A 94 3.76 -19.51 5.30
N LYS A 95 4.18 -20.61 4.65
CA LYS A 95 5.21 -20.65 3.59
C LYS A 95 4.99 -19.69 2.40
N HIS A 96 3.75 -19.43 1.98
CA HIS A 96 3.44 -18.50 0.87
C HIS A 96 3.35 -17.02 1.30
N ILE A 97 3.12 -16.80 2.60
CA ILE A 97 3.16 -15.48 3.23
C ILE A 97 4.61 -15.09 3.45
N ASP A 98 5.46 -16.05 3.85
CA ASP A 98 6.90 -15.86 4.07
C ASP A 98 7.60 -15.16 2.91
N THR A 99 7.47 -15.63 1.67
CA THR A 99 8.22 -15.03 0.54
C THR A 99 7.87 -13.56 0.33
N ARG A 100 6.60 -13.18 0.46
CA ARG A 100 6.17 -11.78 0.34
C ARG A 100 6.56 -10.94 1.55
N TYR A 101 6.66 -11.58 2.72
CA TYR A 101 7.04 -10.94 3.98
C TYR A 101 8.54 -10.66 4.03
N HIS A 102 9.35 -11.58 3.50
CA HIS A 102 10.77 -11.36 3.27
C HIS A 102 10.99 -10.25 2.25
N PHE A 103 10.25 -10.25 1.14
CA PHE A 103 10.41 -9.24 0.08
C PHE A 103 10.36 -7.79 0.59
N ILE A 104 9.35 -7.41 1.38
CA ILE A 104 9.25 -6.04 1.90
C ILE A 104 10.40 -5.70 2.88
N ARG A 105 10.82 -6.66 3.71
CA ARG A 105 11.95 -6.48 4.63
C ARG A 105 13.26 -6.32 3.88
N ASP A 106 13.50 -7.16 2.89
CA ASP A 106 14.69 -7.10 2.05
C ASP A 106 14.73 -5.78 1.29
N SER A 107 13.58 -5.32 0.77
CA SER A 107 13.45 -4.02 0.09
C SER A 107 13.77 -2.85 1.02
N ILE A 108 13.34 -2.91 2.29
CA ILE A 108 13.67 -1.90 3.31
C ILE A 108 15.16 -1.98 3.68
N ALA A 109 15.69 -3.18 3.90
CA ALA A 109 17.08 -3.41 4.30
C ALA A 109 18.08 -2.98 3.21
N GLN A 110 17.73 -3.16 1.94
CA GLN A 110 18.51 -2.70 0.79
C GLN A 110 18.37 -1.19 0.53
N GLY A 111 17.52 -0.48 1.29
CA GLY A 111 17.27 0.94 1.10
C GLY A 111 16.51 1.26 -0.18
N GLU A 112 15.84 0.29 -0.82
CA GLU A 112 15.03 0.55 -2.01
C GLU A 112 13.75 1.32 -1.65
N VAL A 113 13.19 1.05 -0.46
CA VAL A 113 11.96 1.66 0.03
C VAL A 113 12.08 2.04 1.51
N ILE A 114 11.37 3.09 1.92
CA ILE A 114 11.12 3.39 3.34
C ILE A 114 9.63 3.51 3.62
N LEU A 115 9.21 2.94 4.75
CA LEU A 115 7.85 3.10 5.24
C LEU A 115 7.78 4.30 6.20
N ARG A 116 6.87 5.22 5.90
CA ARG A 116 6.61 6.43 6.70
C ARG A 116 5.14 6.49 7.11
N HIS A 117 4.91 6.89 8.36
CA HIS A 117 3.56 7.11 8.83
C HIS A 117 2.95 8.37 8.20
N ILE A 118 1.66 8.30 7.86
CA ILE A 118 0.83 9.45 7.48
C ILE A 118 -0.49 9.40 8.26
N PRO A 119 -1.09 10.53 8.67
CA PRO A 119 -2.42 10.49 9.27
C PRO A 119 -3.45 9.87 8.32
N THR A 120 -4.39 9.07 8.85
CA THR A 120 -5.46 8.45 8.05
C THR A 120 -6.23 9.46 7.19
N ASN A 121 -6.46 10.68 7.69
CA ASN A 121 -7.17 11.72 6.94
C ASN A 121 -6.43 12.21 5.69
N ASP A 122 -5.13 11.93 5.59
CA ASP A 122 -4.26 12.29 4.47
C ASP A 122 -3.91 11.06 3.60
N MET A 123 -4.40 9.86 3.96
CA MET A 123 -4.12 8.62 3.25
C MET A 123 -4.93 8.54 1.96
N ILE A 124 -4.36 9.05 0.86
CA ILE A 124 -4.99 9.09 -0.48
C ILE A 124 -5.41 7.74 -1.05
N ALA A 125 -4.96 6.62 -0.47
CA ALA A 125 -5.38 5.28 -0.88
C ALA A 125 -6.75 4.86 -0.29
N ASP A 126 -7.26 5.60 0.69
CA ASP A 126 -8.52 5.33 1.38
C ASP A 126 -9.73 5.17 0.46
N PRO A 127 -9.93 6.00 -0.60
CA PRO A 127 -11.03 5.81 -1.53
C PRO A 127 -11.04 4.42 -2.19
N PHE A 128 -9.90 3.73 -2.27
CA PHE A 128 -9.79 2.40 -2.86
C PHE A 128 -10.11 1.26 -1.88
N THR A 129 -10.16 1.52 -0.58
CA THR A 129 -10.31 0.45 0.44
C THR A 129 -11.59 0.58 1.26
N LYS A 130 -12.12 1.78 1.42
CA LYS A 130 -13.28 2.05 2.29
C LYS A 130 -14.26 3.05 1.69
N PRO A 131 -15.56 2.95 2.03
CA PRO A 131 -16.52 3.99 1.72
C PRO A 131 -16.19 5.25 2.53
N LEU A 132 -16.09 6.39 1.85
CA LEU A 132 -15.78 7.68 2.46
C LEU A 132 -16.97 8.63 2.38
N ARG A 133 -17.03 9.60 3.30
CA ARG A 133 -17.94 10.74 3.18
C ARG A 133 -17.55 11.58 1.97
N ARG A 134 -18.53 12.25 1.36
CA ARG A 134 -18.38 13.02 0.12
C ARG A 134 -17.18 13.97 0.15
N ASP A 135 -17.03 14.75 1.22
CA ASP A 135 -15.98 15.77 1.30
C ASP A 135 -14.57 15.17 1.39
N ALA A 136 -14.42 14.08 2.16
CA ALA A 136 -13.16 13.35 2.24
C ALA A 136 -12.83 12.69 0.89
N PHE A 137 -13.82 12.07 0.25
CA PHE A 137 -13.66 11.49 -1.08
C PHE A 137 -13.19 12.53 -2.10
N HIS A 138 -13.87 13.68 -2.20
CA HIS A 138 -13.50 14.76 -3.11
C HIS A 138 -12.10 15.30 -2.82
N ARG A 139 -11.74 15.48 -1.55
CA ARG A 139 -10.38 15.92 -1.16
C ARG A 139 -9.32 14.98 -1.71
N HIS A 140 -9.47 13.67 -1.51
CA HIS A 140 -8.50 12.70 -2.04
C HIS A 140 -8.49 12.63 -3.57
N MET A 141 -9.65 12.77 -4.24
CA MET A 141 -9.68 12.86 -5.71
C MET A 141 -8.88 14.07 -6.21
N SER A 142 -9.05 15.24 -5.59
CA SER A 142 -8.28 16.43 -5.93
C SER A 142 -6.78 16.23 -5.67
N SER A 143 -6.41 15.58 -4.56
CA SER A 143 -5.01 15.23 -4.28
C SER A 143 -4.42 14.27 -5.31
N MET A 144 -5.23 13.45 -5.98
CA MET A 144 -4.82 12.57 -7.07
C MET A 144 -4.81 13.26 -8.45
N GLY A 145 -5.07 14.56 -8.51
CA GLY A 145 -5.04 15.35 -9.75
C GLY A 145 -6.34 15.32 -10.56
N LEU A 146 -7.40 14.68 -10.06
CA LEU A 146 -8.72 14.72 -10.70
C LEU A 146 -9.32 16.13 -10.59
N ARG A 147 -9.67 16.70 -11.73
CA ARG A 147 -10.35 17.99 -11.85
C ARG A 147 -11.75 17.77 -12.42
N ARG A 148 -12.68 18.66 -12.07
CA ARG A 148 -13.99 18.70 -12.75
C ARG A 148 -13.75 18.93 -14.24
N ILE A 149 -14.33 18.07 -15.06
CA ILE A 149 -14.45 18.23 -16.51
C ILE A 149 -15.67 19.09 -16.80
#